data_AF-A0A946VPX5-F1
#
_entry.id   AF-A0A946VPX5-F1
#
_cell.length_a   1.000
_cell.length_b   1.000
_cell.length_c   1.000
_cell.angle_alpha   90.00
_cell.angle_beta   90.00
_cell.angle_gamma   90.00
#
_symmetry.space_group_name_H-M   'P 1'
#
loop_
_entity.id
_entity.type
_entity.pdbx_description
1 polymer ?
#
loop_
_entity_poly.entity_id
_entity_poly.type
_entity_poly.pdbx_seq_one_letter_code
_entity_poly.pdbx_strand_id
1 'polypeptide(L)'
;VALPAYQNYSNRARFSEAVLSVTPRKTAMELAIQTRQPTATTDLDAAVMGIPADQARSTTLHGLGVLDGVITVTWRNDSSDLDGITYTLTANGINPPVSWTEGGSCLTNGFC
;
A
#
# COMPACT_ATOMS: atom_id res chain seq x y z
N VAL A 1 30.85 -0.64 11.87
CA VAL A 1 30.09 -1.43 10.87
C VAL A 1 28.88 -2.00 11.58
N ALA A 2 27.66 -1.63 11.18
CA ALA A 2 26.45 -2.26 11.71
C ALA A 2 26.41 -3.71 11.23
N LEU A 3 26.15 -4.65 12.15
CA LEU A 3 25.95 -6.05 11.77
C LEU A 3 24.67 -6.14 10.90
N PRO A 4 24.65 -6.94 9.82
CA PRO A 4 23.53 -7.00 8.88
C PRO A 4 22.14 -7.18 9.52
N ALA A 5 22.06 -7.88 10.65
CA ALA A 5 20.81 -8.08 11.39
C ALA A 5 20.22 -6.78 11.98
N TYR A 6 21.05 -5.84 12.43
CA TYR A 6 20.56 -4.57 13.00
C TYR A 6 20.03 -3.64 11.91
N GLN A 7 20.67 -3.61 10.75
CA GLN A 7 20.22 -2.80 9.62
C GLN A 7 18.82 -3.26 9.15
N ASN A 8 18.60 -4.58 9.05
CA ASN A 8 17.29 -5.12 8.69
C ASN A 8 16.20 -4.79 9.74
N TYR A 9 16.51 -4.91 11.04
CA TYR A 9 15.59 -4.51 12.10
C TYR A 9 15.21 -3.02 12.04
N SER A 10 16.19 -2.13 11.86
CA SER A 10 15.96 -0.70 11.73
C SER A 10 15.13 -0.36 10.49
N ASN A 11 15.39 -1.03 9.35
CA ASN A 11 14.61 -0.85 8.12
C ASN A 11 13.17 -1.34 8.29
N ARG A 12 12.93 -2.49 8.94
CA ARG A 12 11.58 -2.96 9.28
C ARG A 12 10.82 -1.98 10.17
N ALA A 13 11.48 -1.44 11.20
CA ALA A 13 10.89 -0.44 12.07
C ALA A 13 10.49 0.83 11.30
N ARG A 14 11.38 1.32 10.42
CA ARG A 14 11.09 2.48 9.54
C ARG A 14 9.97 2.18 8.56
N PHE A 15 9.94 0.99 7.97
CA PHE A 15 8.95 0.61 6.95
C PHE A 15 7.51 0.55 7.49
N SER A 16 7.33 0.45 8.82
CA SER A 16 6.00 0.50 9.43
C SER A 16 5.19 1.75 9.08
N GLU A 17 5.82 2.90 8.81
CA GLU A 17 5.11 4.11 8.38
C GLU A 17 4.46 3.93 6.99
N ALA A 18 5.12 3.20 6.09
CA ALA A 18 4.58 2.88 4.77
C ALA A 18 3.39 1.92 4.89
N VAL A 19 3.49 0.90 5.75
CA VAL A 19 2.37 -0.03 6.03
C VAL A 19 1.16 0.74 6.59
N LEU A 20 1.36 1.63 7.56
CA LEU A 20 0.28 2.42 8.15
C LEU A 20 -0.36 3.39 7.15
N SER A 21 0.41 3.89 6.18
CA SER A 21 -0.07 4.81 5.15
C SER A 21 -1.10 4.19 4.18
N VAL A 22 -1.29 2.87 4.20
CA VAL A 22 -2.35 2.19 3.43
C VAL A 22 -3.76 2.52 3.92
N THR A 23 -3.89 2.86 5.20
CA THR A 23 -5.18 2.95 5.91
C THR A 23 -6.20 3.86 5.22
N PRO A 24 -5.86 5.10 4.80
CA PRO A 24 -6.84 5.98 4.15
C PRO A 24 -7.36 5.43 2.82
N ARG A 25 -6.52 4.73 2.05
CA ARG A 25 -6.92 4.08 0.79
C ARG A 25 -7.83 2.88 1.04
N LYS A 26 -7.49 2.08 2.05
CA LYS A 26 -8.33 0.94 2.48
C LYS A 26 -9.72 1.41 2.87
N THR A 27 -9.82 2.44 3.71
CA THR A 27 -11.10 3.03 4.11
C THR A 27 -11.88 3.60 2.93
N ALA A 28 -11.21 4.30 2.00
CA ALA A 28 -11.86 4.84 0.81
C ALA A 28 -12.43 3.73 -0.11
N MET A 29 -11.68 2.64 -0.29
CA MET A 29 -12.15 1.48 -1.04
C MET A 29 -13.33 0.76 -0.35
N GLU A 30 -13.26 0.55 0.97
CA GLU A 30 -14.37 -0.04 1.72
C GLU A 30 -15.64 0.83 1.63
N LEU A 31 -15.49 2.15 1.68
CA LEU A 31 -16.59 3.09 1.47
C LEU A 31 -17.13 3.04 0.04
N ALA A 32 -16.27 2.97 -0.97
CA ALA A 32 -16.67 2.82 -2.37
C ALA A 32 -17.48 1.54 -2.57
N ILE A 33 -17.02 0.41 -2.02
CA ILE A 33 -17.73 -0.87 -2.03
C ILE A 33 -19.13 -0.74 -1.41
N GLN A 34 -19.24 -0.08 -0.25
CA GLN A 34 -20.52 0.06 0.45
C GLN A 34 -21.51 1.03 -0.23
N THR A 35 -21.01 2.08 -0.88
CA THR A 35 -21.86 3.22 -1.30
C THR A 35 -22.00 3.37 -2.81
N ARG A 36 -21.09 2.79 -3.60
CA ARG A 36 -21.04 2.97 -5.06
C ARG A 36 -21.31 1.71 -5.87
N GLN A 37 -21.47 0.56 -5.20
CA GLN A 37 -21.86 -0.71 -5.81
C GLN A 37 -20.97 -1.12 -7.02
N PRO A 38 -19.64 -1.24 -6.83
CA PRO A 38 -18.78 -1.84 -7.85
C PRO A 38 -19.28 -3.25 -8.19
N THR A 39 -19.01 -3.71 -9.41
CA THR A 39 -19.38 -5.04 -9.91
C THR A 39 -18.22 -6.02 -9.85
N ALA A 40 -16.98 -5.51 -9.83
CA ALA A 40 -15.75 -6.28 -9.67
C ALA A 40 -14.68 -5.44 -8.95
N THR A 41 -13.60 -6.08 -8.50
CA THR A 41 -12.44 -5.36 -7.95
C THR A 41 -11.77 -4.47 -8.98
N THR A 42 -11.88 -4.80 -10.27
CA THR A 42 -11.40 -3.99 -11.40
C THR A 42 -12.10 -2.62 -11.52
N ASP A 43 -13.22 -2.42 -10.83
CA ASP A 43 -13.89 -1.11 -10.81
C ASP A 43 -13.29 -0.17 -9.74
N LEU A 44 -12.40 -0.69 -8.88
CA LEU A 44 -11.79 0.02 -7.76
C LEU A 44 -10.43 0.58 -8.16
N ASP A 45 -10.46 1.70 -8.88
CA ASP A 45 -9.28 2.44 -9.31
C ASP A 45 -9.14 3.77 -8.59
N ALA A 46 -7.92 4.31 -8.58
CA ALA A 46 -7.66 5.67 -8.13
C ALA A 46 -8.49 6.69 -8.92
N ALA A 47 -8.95 7.74 -8.24
CA ALA A 47 -9.84 8.77 -8.77
C ALA A 47 -11.23 8.27 -9.25
N VAL A 48 -11.55 6.99 -9.05
CA VAL A 48 -12.84 6.37 -9.37
C VAL A 48 -13.63 6.08 -8.10
N MET A 49 -14.96 6.17 -8.14
CA MET A 49 -15.85 5.88 -7.01
C MET A 49 -15.53 6.62 -5.69
N GLY A 50 -14.85 7.78 -5.77
CA GLY A 50 -14.44 8.56 -4.60
C GLY A 50 -13.15 8.08 -3.93
N ILE A 51 -12.46 7.09 -4.51
CA ILE A 51 -11.11 6.70 -4.12
C ILE A 51 -10.16 7.86 -4.51
N PRO A 52 -9.28 8.32 -3.60
CA PRO A 52 -8.33 9.38 -3.92
C PRO A 52 -7.48 9.06 -5.16
N ALA A 53 -7.10 10.10 -5.89
CA ALA A 53 -6.14 9.96 -6.98
C ALA A 53 -4.77 9.48 -6.47
N ASP A 54 -3.95 8.98 -7.40
CA ASP A 54 -2.60 8.54 -7.08
C ASP A 54 -1.75 9.66 -6.47
N GLN A 55 -0.95 9.29 -5.48
CA GLN A 55 0.10 10.15 -4.95
C GLN A 55 1.41 9.80 -5.63
N ALA A 56 1.93 10.75 -6.41
CA ALA A 56 3.24 10.60 -7.02
C ALA A 56 4.32 10.46 -5.95
N ARG A 57 5.15 9.44 -6.13
CA ARG A 57 6.34 9.19 -5.32
C ARG A 57 7.34 10.35 -5.48
N SER A 58 7.92 10.82 -4.38
CA SER A 58 8.98 11.84 -4.39
C SER A 58 10.09 11.48 -3.41
N THR A 59 11.05 12.37 -3.21
CA THR A 59 12.11 12.20 -2.19
C THR A 59 11.60 12.27 -0.76
N THR A 60 10.42 12.86 -0.54
CA THR A 60 9.81 13.06 0.78
C THR A 60 8.48 12.33 0.94
N LEU A 61 7.81 11.96 -0.15
CA LEU A 61 6.51 11.31 -0.15
C LEU A 61 6.59 9.89 -0.69
N HIS A 62 5.91 8.97 0.01
CA HIS A 62 5.65 7.64 -0.51
C HIS A 62 4.81 7.72 -1.79
N GLY A 63 5.07 6.82 -2.73
CA GLY A 63 4.14 6.58 -3.82
C GLY A 63 2.93 5.83 -3.28
N LEU A 64 1.73 6.24 -3.65
CA LEU A 64 0.53 5.55 -3.20
C LEU A 64 -0.48 5.51 -4.35
N GLY A 65 -0.99 4.31 -4.66
CA GLY A 65 -1.97 4.15 -5.73
C GLY A 65 -2.97 3.04 -5.48
N VAL A 66 -4.02 3.03 -6.30
CA VAL A 66 -5.04 1.99 -6.31
C VAL A 66 -5.33 1.62 -7.76
N LEU A 67 -5.19 0.33 -8.08
CA LEU A 67 -5.49 -0.21 -9.40
C LEU A 67 -6.14 -1.57 -9.23
N ASP A 68 -7.29 -1.78 -9.86
CA ASP A 68 -8.03 -3.04 -9.85
C ASP A 68 -8.24 -3.66 -8.46
N GLY A 69 -8.44 -2.81 -7.45
CA GLY A 69 -8.62 -3.25 -6.06
C GLY A 69 -7.32 -3.62 -5.33
N VAL A 70 -6.17 -3.28 -5.89
CA VAL A 70 -4.85 -3.40 -5.26
C VAL A 70 -4.37 -2.03 -4.80
N ILE A 71 -4.25 -1.85 -3.48
CA ILE A 71 -3.57 -0.69 -2.93
C ILE A 71 -2.08 -0.95 -2.98
N THR A 72 -1.31 -0.05 -3.59
CA THR A 72 0.15 -0.10 -3.60
C THR A 72 0.72 1.09 -2.86
N VAL A 73 1.56 0.81 -1.86
CA VAL A 73 2.45 1.78 -1.22
C VAL A 73 3.87 1.51 -1.70
N THR A 74 4.56 2.53 -2.19
CA THR A 74 5.97 2.48 -2.57
C THR A 74 6.75 3.44 -1.68
N TRP A 75 7.81 2.95 -1.03
CA TRP A 75 8.69 3.80 -0.23
C TRP A 75 9.20 4.98 -1.05
N ARG A 76 9.42 6.14 -0.43
CA ARG A 76 9.90 7.37 -1.08
C ARG A 76 11.25 7.15 -1.79
N ASN A 77 11.58 8.03 -2.73
CA ASN A 77 12.86 8.02 -3.45
C ASN A 77 13.94 8.72 -2.62
N ASP A 78 14.37 8.07 -1.54
CA ASP A 78 15.33 8.63 -0.58
C ASP A 78 16.71 7.96 -0.63
N SER A 79 16.96 7.11 -1.64
CA SER A 79 18.22 6.38 -1.83
C SER A 79 18.62 5.49 -0.64
N SER A 80 17.72 5.22 0.29
CA SER A 80 17.95 4.26 1.39
C SER A 80 17.72 2.82 0.92
N ASP A 81 18.04 1.84 1.77
CA ASP A 81 17.73 0.42 1.50
C ASP A 81 16.23 0.16 1.31
N LEU A 82 15.38 1.10 1.72
CA LEU A 82 13.94 1.02 1.55
C LEU A 82 13.47 1.62 0.22
N ASP A 83 14.33 2.34 -0.52
CA ASP A 83 13.99 2.99 -1.79
C ASP A 83 13.29 2.01 -2.75
N GLY A 84 12.04 2.32 -3.09
CA GLY A 84 11.25 1.54 -4.05
C GLY A 84 10.64 0.26 -3.46
N ILE A 85 10.88 -0.06 -2.18
CA ILE A 85 10.22 -1.19 -1.52
C ILE A 85 8.71 -0.95 -1.50
N THR A 86 7.96 -1.99 -1.83
CA THR A 86 6.50 -1.94 -1.92
C THR A 86 5.83 -2.73 -0.80
N TYR A 87 4.71 -2.21 -0.34
CA TYR A 87 3.69 -2.94 0.40
C TYR A 87 2.41 -2.88 -0.44
N THR A 88 1.77 -4.02 -0.63
CA THR A 88 0.48 -4.08 -1.33
C THR A 88 -0.59 -4.66 -0.43
N LEU A 89 -1.81 -4.15 -0.57
CA LEU A 89 -2.98 -4.70 0.09
C LEU A 89 -4.07 -4.92 -0.97
N THR A 90 -4.36 -6.18 -1.28
CA THR A 90 -5.29 -6.58 -2.34
C THR A 90 -6.63 -6.94 -1.74
N ALA A 91 -7.72 -6.32 -2.23
CA ALA A 91 -9.07 -6.73 -1.87
C ALA A 91 -9.39 -8.10 -2.50
N ASN A 92 -9.82 -9.06 -1.69
CA ASN A 92 -10.19 -10.40 -2.17
C ASN A 92 -11.62 -10.48 -2.74
N GLY A 93 -12.27 -9.33 -2.91
CA GLY A 93 -13.63 -9.23 -3.41
C GLY A 93 -14.29 -7.91 -3.02
N ILE A 94 -15.55 -7.76 -3.45
CA ILE A 94 -16.37 -6.56 -3.23
C ILE A 94 -17.56 -6.82 -2.29
N ASN A 95 -17.62 -7.99 -1.66
CA ASN A 95 -18.67 -8.34 -0.70
C ASN A 95 -18.19 -7.99 0.72
N PRO A 96 -18.89 -7.09 1.45
CA PRO A 96 -18.59 -6.85 2.84
C PRO A 96 -18.86 -8.09 3.71
N PRO A 97 -18.03 -8.35 4.74
CA PRO A 97 -16.78 -7.66 5.05
C PRO A 97 -15.67 -8.00 4.04
N VAL A 98 -14.98 -6.96 3.54
CA VAL A 98 -13.90 -7.12 2.56
C VAL A 98 -12.70 -7.75 3.26
N SER A 99 -12.26 -8.92 2.76
CA SER A 99 -10.99 -9.51 3.20
C SER A 99 -9.85 -9.02 2.32
N TRP A 100 -8.66 -8.97 2.88
CA TRP A 100 -7.50 -8.35 2.26
C TRP A 100 -6.29 -9.29 2.31
N THR A 101 -5.51 -9.30 1.26
CA THR A 101 -4.26 -10.06 1.17
C THR A 101 -3.08 -9.10 1.13
N GLU A 102 -2.14 -9.27 2.07
CA GLU A 102 -0.90 -8.51 2.10
C GLU A 102 0.11 -9.05 1.08
N GLY A 103 0.91 -8.15 0.51
CA GLY A 103 1.92 -8.48 -0.49
C GLY A 103 2.97 -7.37 -0.63
N GLY A 104 3.68 -7.39 -1.75
CA GLY A 104 4.73 -6.43 -2.07
C GLY A 104 6.13 -6.94 -1.76
N SER A 105 7.14 -6.19 -2.18
CA SER A 105 8.53 -6.61 -2.03
C SER A 105 9.01 -6.59 -0.58
N CYS A 106 8.32 -5.88 0.33
CA CYS A 106 8.70 -5.85 1.74
C CYS A 106 8.71 -7.24 2.40
N LEU A 107 7.83 -8.16 1.97
CA LEU A 107 7.78 -9.53 2.50
C LEU A 107 9.05 -10.32 2.17
N THR A 108 9.48 -10.29 0.92
CA THR A 108 10.71 -10.99 0.49
C THR A 108 11.96 -10.36 1.09
N ASN A 109 11.93 -9.05 1.37
CA ASN A 109 13.03 -8.33 2.01
C ASN A 109 13.01 -8.41 3.55
N GLY A 110 11.96 -8.97 4.16
CA GLY A 110 11.77 -9.06 5.60
C GLY A 110 11.55 -7.71 6.30
N PHE A 111 11.08 -6.70 5.57
CA PHE A 111 10.73 -5.38 6.10
C PHE A 111 9.26 -5.26 6.52
N CYS A 112 8.45 -6.21 6.06
CA CYS A 112 7.15 -6.62 6.55
C CYS A 112 7.15 -8.17 6.42
#